data_AF-E2BSK7-F1
#
_entry.id   AF-E2BSK7-F1
#
_cell.length_a   1.000
_cell.length_b   1.000
_cell.length_c   1.000
_cell.angle_alpha   90.00
_cell.angle_beta   90.00
_cell.angle_gamma   90.00
#
_symmetry.space_group_name_H-M   'P 1'
#
loop_
_entity.id
_entity.type
_entity.pdbx_description
1 polymer ?
#
loop_
_entity_poly.entity_id
_entity_poly.type
_entity_poly.pdbx_seq_one_letter_code
_entity_poly.pdbx_strand_id
1 'polypeptide(L)'
;DCEKPDCLLKHGITVTVEVRFKPEKMIKNLINDVSAILFNVPLLFVGVDGTDAHDYYNADGSKAEWLLQGGVEYIYKNNFPVLATYPRVSSQ
;
A
#
# COMPACT_ATOMS: atom_id res chain seq x y z
N ASP A 1 11.26 3.97 -9.99
CA ASP A 1 11.02 5.41 -9.95
C ASP A 1 9.63 5.65 -10.51
N CYS A 2 8.71 6.09 -9.67
CA CYS A 2 7.26 6.19 -9.94
C CYS A 2 6.72 7.56 -9.53
N GLU A 3 7.53 8.60 -9.68
CA GLU A 3 7.13 9.99 -9.40
C GLU A 3 6.02 10.50 -10.32
N LYS A 4 5.82 9.87 -11.49
CA LYS A 4 4.80 10.24 -12.47
C LYS A 4 4.07 8.99 -12.98
N PRO A 5 2.77 9.08 -13.29
CA PRO A 5 2.07 8.02 -13.99
C PRO A 5 2.52 7.95 -15.46
N ASP A 6 2.58 6.77 -16.08
CA ASP A 6 2.34 5.45 -15.47
C ASP A 6 3.56 4.91 -14.70
N CYS A 7 3.31 4.22 -13.58
CA CYS A 7 4.36 3.56 -12.78
C CYS A 7 4.61 2.14 -13.29
N LEU A 8 5.76 1.90 -13.90
CA LEU A 8 6.12 0.57 -14.42
C LEU A 8 6.59 -0.36 -13.28
N LEU A 9 5.82 -1.41 -13.02
CA LEU A 9 6.16 -2.46 -12.06
C LEU A 9 6.75 -3.68 -12.79
N LYS A 10 8.05 -3.94 -12.59
CA LYS A 10 8.74 -5.09 -13.19
C LYS A 10 8.45 -6.35 -12.41
N HIS A 11 8.28 -7.48 -13.09
CA HIS A 11 8.17 -8.78 -12.42
C HIS A 11 9.43 -9.14 -11.63
N GLY A 12 9.25 -9.89 -10.54
CA GLY A 12 10.33 -10.44 -9.73
C GLY A 12 10.97 -9.41 -8.79
N ILE A 13 10.37 -8.23 -8.63
CA ILE A 13 10.80 -7.23 -7.65
C ILE A 13 9.79 -7.15 -6.51
N THR A 14 10.26 -6.68 -5.36
CA THR A 14 9.40 -6.21 -4.27
C THR A 14 9.24 -4.70 -4.41
N VAL A 15 7.99 -4.24 -4.42
CA VAL A 15 7.65 -2.82 -4.44
C VAL A 15 7.40 -2.37 -3.01
N THR A 16 7.97 -1.23 -2.65
CA THR A 16 7.68 -0.53 -1.38
C THR A 16 6.71 0.60 -1.65
N VAL A 17 5.64 0.66 -0.85
CA VAL A 17 4.67 1.75 -0.84
C VAL A 17 4.83 2.50 0.48
N GLU A 18 4.88 3.83 0.39
CA GLU A 18 4.82 4.73 1.54
C GLU A 18 3.67 5.72 1.33
N VAL A 19 2.78 5.82 2.32
CA VAL A 19 1.63 6.74 2.30
C VAL A 19 1.64 7.60 3.56
N ARG A 20 1.62 8.92 3.38
CA ARG A 20 1.38 9.86 4.47
C ARG A 20 -0.11 10.11 4.59
N PHE A 21 -0.65 9.99 5.80
CA PHE A 21 -2.06 10.20 6.06
C PHE A 21 -2.28 10.84 7.42
N LYS A 22 -3.40 11.57 7.54
CA LYS A 22 -3.82 12.22 8.79
C LYS A 22 -5.29 11.87 9.03
N PRO A 23 -5.60 10.88 9.88
CA PRO A 23 -6.98 10.49 10.10
C PRO A 23 -7.73 11.61 10.81
N GLU A 24 -9.01 11.81 10.51
CA GLU A 24 -9.82 12.84 11.16
C GLU A 24 -10.30 12.42 12.56
N LYS A 25 -10.38 11.11 12.78
CA LYS A 25 -10.87 10.50 14.02
C LYS A 25 -9.88 9.44 14.48
N MET A 26 -10.02 9.05 15.75
CA MET A 26 -9.25 7.95 16.31
C MET A 26 -9.52 6.64 15.56
N ILE A 27 -8.47 5.95 15.15
CA ILE A 27 -8.53 4.65 14.46
C ILE A 27 -7.98 3.57 15.41
N LYS A 28 -8.77 2.51 15.61
CA LYS A 28 -8.38 1.34 16.42
C LYS A 28 -7.93 0.14 15.60
N ASN A 29 -8.28 0.12 14.32
CA ASN A 29 -7.89 -0.92 13.38
C ASN A 29 -7.82 -0.30 11.98
N LEU A 30 -6.80 -0.67 11.21
CA LEU A 30 -6.60 -0.23 9.85
C LEU A 30 -6.41 -1.48 8.98
N ILE A 31 -7.23 -1.63 7.96
CA ILE A 31 -7.20 -2.78 7.05
C ILE A 31 -6.85 -2.27 5.65
N ASN A 32 -6.00 -3.02 4.96
CA ASN A 32 -5.70 -2.79 3.56
C ASN A 32 -6.90 -3.19 2.69
N ASP A 33 -7.35 -2.27 1.83
CA ASP A 33 -8.32 -2.53 0.77
C ASP A 33 -7.61 -2.29 -0.57
N VAL A 34 -7.27 -3.37 -1.27
CA VAL A 34 -6.44 -3.33 -2.47
C VAL A 34 -7.09 -4.12 -3.59
N SER A 35 -7.42 -3.42 -4.66
CA SER A 35 -7.95 -4.01 -5.88
C SER A 35 -7.15 -3.57 -7.10
N ALA A 36 -7.07 -4.45 -8.09
CA ALA A 36 -6.62 -4.10 -9.43
C ALA A 36 -7.55 -4.72 -10.46
N ILE A 37 -7.68 -4.03 -11.59
CA ILE A 37 -8.45 -4.50 -12.73
C ILE A 37 -7.53 -4.45 -13.94
N LEU A 38 -7.27 -5.61 -14.54
CA LEU A 38 -6.55 -5.73 -15.80
C LEU A 38 -7.47 -6.31 -16.85
N PHE A 39 -7.62 -5.63 -17.98
CA PHE A 39 -8.52 -6.07 -19.07
C PHE A 39 -9.94 -6.41 -18.58
N ASN A 40 -10.47 -5.59 -17.66
CA ASN A 40 -11.78 -5.78 -17.03
C ASN A 40 -11.93 -7.04 -16.15
N VAL A 41 -10.80 -7.68 -15.78
CA VAL A 41 -10.74 -8.82 -14.86
C VAL A 41 -10.04 -8.40 -13.57
N PRO A 42 -10.58 -8.71 -12.39
CA PRO A 42 -9.91 -8.44 -11.12
C PRO A 42 -8.59 -9.23 -11.00
N LEU A 43 -7.52 -8.54 -10.66
CA LEU A 43 -6.24 -9.15 -10.27
C LEU A 43 -6.14 -9.13 -8.75
N LEU A 44 -5.92 -10.30 -8.15
CA LEU A 44 -5.78 -10.46 -6.71
C LEU A 44 -4.31 -10.31 -6.29
N PHE A 45 -4.02 -9.37 -5.41
CA PHE A 45 -2.71 -9.25 -4.77
C PHE A 45 -2.63 -10.19 -3.56
N VAL A 46 -1.89 -11.28 -3.71
CA VAL A 46 -1.76 -12.31 -2.68
C VAL A 46 -1.10 -11.73 -1.42
N GLY A 47 -1.79 -11.82 -0.28
CA GLY A 47 -1.26 -11.41 1.02
C GLY A 47 -1.21 -9.90 1.24
N VAL A 48 -1.94 -9.11 0.44
CA VAL A 48 -2.02 -7.65 0.59
C VAL A 48 -3.43 -7.20 0.92
N ASP A 49 -4.40 -7.56 0.09
CA ASP A 49 -5.80 -7.18 0.29
C ASP A 49 -6.42 -7.85 1.54
N GLY A 50 -7.25 -7.12 2.27
CA GLY A 50 -7.95 -7.59 3.48
C GLY A 50 -7.04 -7.86 4.68
N THR A 51 -5.76 -7.51 4.62
CA THR A 51 -4.79 -7.71 5.71
C THR A 51 -4.72 -6.52 6.64
N ASP A 52 -4.34 -6.78 7.89
CA ASP A 52 -4.10 -5.72 8.86
C ASP A 52 -2.91 -4.82 8.44
N ALA A 53 -3.10 -3.51 8.54
CA ALA A 53 -2.13 -2.49 8.15
C ALA A 53 -1.36 -1.94 9.36
N HIS A 54 -0.67 -2.81 10.12
CA HIS A 54 0.01 -2.41 11.37
C HIS A 54 1.37 -1.74 11.19
N ASP A 55 1.89 -1.70 9.97
CA ASP A 55 3.19 -1.08 9.67
C ASP A 55 3.04 0.42 9.43
N TYR A 56 2.61 1.14 10.48
CA TYR A 56 2.56 2.60 10.51
C TYR A 56 3.53 3.20 11.53
N TYR A 57 3.95 4.41 11.23
CA TYR A 57 4.98 5.17 11.93
C TYR A 57 4.49 6.59 12.19
N ASN A 58 5.01 7.23 13.22
CA ASN A 58 4.83 8.67 13.41
C ASN A 58 5.52 9.44 12.26
N ALA A 59 5.20 10.72 12.10
CA ALA A 59 5.78 11.56 11.04
C ALA A 59 7.32 11.66 11.09
N ASP A 60 7.93 11.44 12.25
CA ASP A 60 9.39 11.40 12.45
C ASP A 60 10.02 10.04 12.11
N GLY A 61 9.22 9.03 11.73
CA GLY A 61 9.65 7.68 11.38
C GLY A 61 9.76 6.72 12.57
N SER A 62 9.49 7.15 13.80
CA SER A 62 9.41 6.25 14.96
C SER A 62 8.17 5.36 14.86
N LYS A 63 8.22 4.17 15.49
CA LYS A 63 7.07 3.25 15.50
C LYS A 63 5.88 3.93 16.19
N ALA A 64 4.73 3.96 15.52
CA ALA A 64 3.52 4.53 16.10
C ALA A 64 2.85 3.52 17.05
N GLU A 65 2.08 4.06 17.99
CA GLU A 65 1.21 3.27 18.87
C GLU A 65 0.07 2.65 18.06
N TRP A 66 -0.47 1.53 18.55
CA TRP A 66 -1.55 0.81 17.88
C TRP A 66 -2.79 1.67 17.60
N LEU A 67 -3.07 2.59 18.52
CA LEU A 67 -4.24 3.46 18.47
C LEU A 67 -3.84 4.80 17.87
N LEU A 68 -4.24 5.00 16.61
CA LEU A 68 -3.93 6.23 15.87
C LEU A 68 -4.90 7.34 16.27
N GLN A 69 -4.36 8.52 16.57
CA GLN A 69 -5.13 9.66 17.01
C GLN A 69 -5.63 10.48 15.81
N GLY A 70 -6.85 11.02 15.95
CA GLY A 70 -7.36 11.98 14.97
C GLY A 70 -6.54 13.27 14.96
N GLY A 71 -6.26 13.80 13.78
CA GLY A 71 -5.53 15.06 13.58
C GLY A 71 -4.01 14.93 13.61
N VAL A 72 -3.45 13.73 13.83
CA VAL A 72 -2.00 13.47 13.85
C VAL A 72 -1.56 12.84 12.53
N GLU A 73 -0.43 13.28 11.99
CA GLU A 73 0.10 12.72 10.74
C GLU A 73 0.92 11.45 11.01
N TYR A 74 0.68 10.43 10.19
CA TYR A 74 1.33 9.13 10.24
C TYR A 74 1.86 8.74 8.86
N ILE A 75 2.80 7.80 8.85
CA ILE A 75 3.39 7.20 7.66
C ILE A 75 3.05 5.72 7.67
N TYR A 76 2.27 5.25 6.70
CA TYR A 76 2.08 3.83 6.45
C TYR A 76 3.13 3.34 5.47
N LYS A 77 3.68 2.15 5.72
CA LYS A 77 4.61 1.47 4.81
C LYS A 77 4.16 0.05 4.58
N ASN A 78 4.26 -0.41 3.34
CA ASN A 78 4.05 -1.81 3.00
C ASN A 78 4.94 -2.23 1.85
N ASN A 79 5.18 -3.54 1.75
CA ASN A 79 5.94 -4.14 0.68
C ASN A 79 5.14 -5.29 0.09
N PHE A 80 5.07 -5.35 -1.24
CA PHE A 80 4.46 -6.49 -1.92
C PHE A 80 5.30 -6.96 -3.11
N PRO A 81 5.36 -8.27 -3.37
CA PRO A 81 6.06 -8.81 -4.53
C PRO A 81 5.22 -8.64 -5.80
N VAL A 82 5.87 -8.23 -6.88
CA VAL A 82 5.30 -8.27 -8.24
C VAL A 82 5.61 -9.66 -8.80
N LEU A 83 4.67 -10.59 -8.63
CA LEU A 83 4.89 -11.99 -8.97
C LEU A 83 5.11 -12.18 -10.48
N ALA A 84 6.00 -13.09 -10.85
CA ALA A 84 6.28 -13.41 -12.25
C ALA A 84 5.05 -13.97 -13.00
N THR A 85 4.07 -14.48 -12.25
CA THR A 85 2.79 -14.99 -12.74
C THR A 85 1.77 -13.89 -13.04
N TYR A 86 2.00 -12.64 -12.62
CA TYR A 86 1.07 -11.56 -12.93
C TYR A 86 1.05 -11.27 -14.43
N PRO A 87 -0.10 -10.87 -15.00
CA PRO A 87 -0.19 -10.54 -16.41
C PRO A 87 0.72 -9.36 -16.76
N ARG A 88 1.46 -9.46 -17.87
CA ARG A 88 2.19 -8.32 -18.42
C ARG A 88 1.22 -7.38 -19.10
N VAL A 89 1.39 -6.08 -18.86
CA VAL A 89 0.68 -5.01 -19.55
C VAL A 89 1.68 -4.13 -20.28
N SER A 90 1.32 -3.67 -21.47
CA SER A 90 2.02 -2.59 -22.15
C SER A 90 1.39 -1.26 -21.71
N SER A 91 2.21 -0.28 -21.31
CA SER A 91 1.74 1.11 -21.28
C SER A 91 1.31 1.50 -22.70
N GLN A 92 0.14 2.12 -22.84
CA GLN A 92 -0.26 2.72 -24.11
C GLN A 92 0.58 3.95 -24.43
#